data_AF-C6LYC7-F1
#
_entry.id   AF-C6LYC7-F1
#
_cell.length_a   1.000
_cell.length_b   1.000
_cell.length_c   1.000
_cell.angle_alpha   90.00
_cell.angle_beta   90.00
_cell.angle_gamma   90.00
#
_symmetry.space_group_name_H-M   'P 1'
#
loop_
_entity.id
_entity.type
_entity.pdbx_description
1 polymer ?
#
loop_
_entity_poly.entity_id
_entity_poly.type
_entity_poly.pdbx_seq_one_letter_code
_entity_poly.pdbx_strand_id
1 'polypeptide(L)'
;MAFKRIQPQELDALVSTSSRSIILDVRDDDYDAGGHYQRSVNIPVSNILEGKKEVMTMLDQYDPIICYCMLSQQRGPAAARSLCAAFPQKRIYVVTGGFTAMLEHYGPLGQIIGYAAE
;
A
#
# COMPACT_ATOMS: atom_id res chain seq x y z
N MET A 1 -13.01 1.78 13.21
CA MET A 1 -11.77 1.04 13.53
C MET A 1 -10.57 1.85 13.07
N ALA A 2 -9.45 1.77 13.79
CA ALA A 2 -8.21 2.43 13.38
C ALA A 2 -7.34 1.44 12.58
N PHE A 3 -6.74 1.91 11.48
CA PHE A 3 -5.72 1.15 10.75
C PHE A 3 -4.50 0.93 11.64
N LYS A 4 -3.75 -0.14 11.36
CA LYS A 4 -2.48 -0.43 12.04
C LYS A 4 -1.31 0.06 11.20
N ARG A 5 -0.21 0.42 11.84
CA ARG A 5 1.06 0.70 11.16
C ARG A 5 1.97 -0.51 11.27
N ILE A 6 2.69 -0.81 10.20
CA ILE A 6 3.66 -1.90 10.12
C ILE A 6 4.96 -1.40 9.50
N GLN A 7 6.03 -2.12 9.72
CA GLN A 7 7.29 -1.93 9.02
C GLN A 7 7.34 -2.77 7.72
N PRO A 8 8.21 -2.44 6.75
CA PRO A 8 8.37 -3.25 5.54
C PRO A 8 8.62 -4.74 5.82
N GLN A 9 9.40 -5.07 6.85
CA GLN A 9 9.75 -6.46 7.19
C GLN A 9 8.53 -7.29 7.64
N GLU A 10 7.48 -6.64 8.15
CA GLU A 10 6.26 -7.31 8.59
C GLU A 10 5.30 -7.60 7.42
N LEU A 11 5.53 -6.98 6.26
CA LEU A 11 4.68 -7.11 5.08
C LEU A 11 4.64 -8.55 4.58
N ASP A 12 5.79 -9.21 4.50
CA ASP A 12 5.87 -10.59 4.00
C ASP A 12 5.13 -11.58 4.90
N ALA A 13 5.19 -11.38 6.22
CA ALA A 13 4.43 -12.17 7.17
C ALA A 13 2.92 -12.01 6.92
N LEU A 14 2.43 -10.78 6.77
CA LEU A 14 1.00 -10.53 6.51
C LEU A 14 0.54 -11.16 5.20
N VAL A 15 1.31 -11.00 4.14
CA VAL A 15 0.99 -11.52 2.81
C VAL A 15 1.05 -13.05 2.77
N SER A 16 1.98 -13.67 3.51
CA SER A 16 2.05 -15.14 3.60
C SER A 16 0.85 -15.76 4.33
N THR A 17 0.24 -15.03 5.26
CA THR A 17 -0.90 -15.53 6.07
C THR A 17 -2.26 -15.39 5.38
N SER A 18 -2.35 -14.64 4.27
CA SER A 18 -3.60 -14.47 3.53
C SER A 18 -3.36 -14.43 2.03
N SER A 19 -3.92 -15.41 1.31
CA SER A 19 -3.89 -15.45 -0.16
C SER A 19 -4.72 -14.35 -0.82
N ARG A 20 -5.50 -13.58 -0.04
CA ARG A 20 -6.33 -12.47 -0.50
C ARG A 20 -5.82 -11.11 -0.02
N SER A 21 -4.55 -10.99 0.36
CA SER A 21 -3.97 -9.68 0.68
C SER A 21 -3.76 -8.84 -0.59
N ILE A 22 -3.91 -7.52 -0.48
CA ILE A 22 -3.50 -6.57 -1.52
C ILE A 22 -2.62 -5.47 -0.96
N ILE A 23 -1.62 -5.05 -1.74
CA ILE A 23 -0.70 -3.98 -1.40
C ILE A 23 -0.95 -2.83 -2.36
N LEU A 24 -1.25 -1.64 -1.81
CA LEU A 24 -1.60 -0.45 -2.55
C LEU A 24 -0.50 0.59 -2.45
N ASP A 25 0.06 0.94 -3.60
CA ASP A 25 0.87 2.14 -3.73
C ASP A 25 -0.07 3.31 -4.05
N VAL A 26 -0.29 4.19 -3.07
CA VAL A 26 -1.23 5.32 -3.21
C VAL A 26 -0.56 6.61 -3.66
N ARG A 27 0.63 6.50 -4.27
CA ARG A 27 1.28 7.61 -4.99
C ARG A 27 0.52 7.96 -6.26
N ASP A 28 0.67 9.21 -6.67
CA ASP A 28 0.07 9.78 -7.86
C ASP A 28 1.18 9.93 -8.91
N ASP A 29 1.51 11.15 -9.33
CA ASP A 29 2.54 11.42 -10.36
C ASP A 29 3.96 10.96 -9.97
N ASP A 30 4.22 10.71 -8.69
CA ASP A 30 5.50 10.25 -8.14
C ASP A 30 5.62 8.73 -8.02
N TYR A 31 4.73 7.97 -8.66
CA TYR A 31 4.72 6.51 -8.62
C TYR A 31 5.98 5.87 -9.24
N ASP A 32 6.45 6.34 -10.40
CA ASP A 32 7.62 5.76 -11.07
C ASP A 32 8.96 6.37 -10.64
N ALA A 33 8.94 7.37 -9.76
CA ALA A 33 10.15 7.99 -9.23
C ALA A 33 10.90 6.99 -8.33
N GLY A 34 11.96 6.38 -8.88
CA GLY A 34 12.76 5.35 -8.19
C GLY A 34 12.14 3.95 -8.20
N GLY A 35 11.08 3.74 -8.96
CA GLY A 35 10.40 2.45 -9.10
C GLY A 35 9.23 2.22 -8.16
N HIS A 36 8.78 0.97 -8.10
CA HIS A 36 7.66 0.54 -7.26
C HIS A 36 7.83 -0.91 -6.79
N TYR A 37 7.16 -1.28 -5.70
CA TYR A 37 7.22 -2.64 -5.19
C TYR A 37 6.52 -3.60 -6.15
N GLN A 38 7.20 -4.69 -6.53
CA GLN A 38 6.73 -5.59 -7.59
C GLN A 38 5.35 -6.21 -7.34
N ARG A 39 4.95 -6.34 -6.06
CA ARG A 39 3.66 -6.94 -5.66
C ARG A 39 2.60 -5.90 -5.32
N SER A 40 2.90 -4.62 -5.50
CA SER A 40 1.97 -3.52 -5.26
C SER A 40 1.14 -3.22 -6.51
N VAL A 41 -0.08 -2.73 -6.29
CA VAL A 41 -0.94 -2.16 -7.32
C VAL A 41 -1.01 -0.66 -7.08
N ASN A 42 -0.78 0.14 -8.12
CA ASN A 42 -0.95 1.57 -8.02
C ASN A 42 -2.43 1.94 -8.00
N ILE A 43 -2.87 2.54 -6.89
CA ILE A 43 -4.19 3.14 -6.77
C ILE A 43 -4.01 4.51 -6.14
N PRO A 44 -3.98 5.58 -6.95
CA PRO A 44 -3.91 6.97 -6.48
C PRO A 44 -4.85 7.24 -5.32
N VAL A 45 -4.38 8.01 -4.33
CA VAL A 45 -5.15 8.31 -3.12
C VAL A 45 -6.49 8.99 -3.46
N SER A 46 -6.51 9.82 -4.49
CA SER A 46 -7.72 10.50 -5.00
C SER A 46 -8.84 9.52 -5.33
N ASN A 47 -8.52 8.40 -6.00
CA ASN A 47 -9.51 7.38 -6.35
C ASN A 47 -10.15 6.72 -5.11
N ILE A 48 -9.39 6.60 -4.02
CA ILE A 48 -9.85 6.03 -2.76
C ILE A 48 -10.68 7.04 -1.97
N LEU A 49 -10.28 8.32 -1.98
CA LEU A 49 -11.02 9.39 -1.29
C LEU A 49 -12.32 9.74 -1.98
N GLU A 50 -12.36 9.71 -3.32
CA GLU A 50 -13.58 9.87 -4.11
C GLU A 50 -14.52 8.67 -4.02
N GLY A 51 -14.07 7.55 -3.44
CA GLY A 51 -14.88 6.34 -3.31
C GLY A 51 -15.29 5.75 -4.66
N LYS A 52 -14.40 5.80 -5.67
CA LYS A 52 -14.71 5.31 -7.02
C LYS A 52 -15.23 3.87 -6.96
N LYS A 53 -16.44 3.65 -7.49
CA LYS A 53 -17.17 2.38 -7.34
C LYS A 53 -16.37 1.17 -7.81
N GLU A 54 -15.68 1.29 -8.94
CA GLU A 54 -14.84 0.23 -9.50
C GLU A 54 -13.69 -0.13 -8.54
N VAL A 55 -13.03 0.88 -7.97
CA VAL A 55 -11.95 0.69 -6.99
C VAL A 55 -12.48 0.04 -5.72
N MET A 56 -13.58 0.55 -5.15
CA MET A 56 -14.15 -0.03 -3.94
C MET A 56 -14.63 -1.47 -4.16
N THR A 57 -15.26 -1.76 -5.30
CA THR A 57 -15.71 -3.12 -5.65
C THR A 57 -14.53 -4.07 -5.79
N MET A 58 -13.44 -3.63 -6.40
CA MET A 58 -12.22 -4.42 -6.53
C MET A 58 -11.59 -4.68 -5.15
N LEU A 59 -11.44 -3.64 -4.33
CA LEU A 59 -10.83 -3.74 -3.00
C LEU A 59 -11.65 -4.60 -2.02
N ASP A 60 -12.97 -4.72 -2.22
CA ASP A 60 -13.81 -5.57 -1.38
C ASP A 60 -13.49 -7.07 -1.49
N GLN A 61 -12.78 -7.49 -2.53
CA GLN A 61 -12.35 -8.89 -2.69
C GLN A 61 -11.14 -9.28 -1.83
N TYR A 62 -10.48 -8.29 -1.22
CA TYR A 62 -9.21 -8.48 -0.51
C TYR A 62 -9.35 -8.26 1.00
N ASP A 63 -8.59 -9.02 1.77
CA ASP A 63 -8.33 -8.84 3.21
C ASP A 63 -7.05 -9.61 3.60
N PRO A 64 -6.02 -8.96 4.16
CA PRO A 64 -5.93 -7.55 4.50
C PRO A 64 -5.66 -6.60 3.32
N ILE A 65 -5.98 -5.32 3.49
CA ILE A 65 -5.59 -4.23 2.59
C ILE A 65 -4.41 -3.48 3.21
N ILE A 66 -3.27 -3.47 2.55
CA ILE A 66 -2.07 -2.74 2.97
C ILE A 66 -1.87 -1.57 2.02
N CYS A 67 -1.59 -0.37 2.54
CA CYS A 67 -1.27 0.77 1.70
C CYS A 67 -0.03 1.53 2.16
N TYR A 68 0.61 2.23 1.23
CA TYR A 68 1.74 3.12 1.50
C TYR A 68 1.77 4.26 0.48
N CYS A 69 2.36 5.41 0.84
CA CYS A 69 2.67 6.47 -0.12
C CYS A 69 4.19 6.70 -0.16
N MET A 70 4.69 7.85 -0.60
CA MET A 70 6.14 8.10 -0.65
C MET A 70 6.82 7.99 0.73
N LEU A 71 6.30 8.70 1.74
CA LEU A 71 6.83 8.71 3.11
C LEU A 71 5.82 8.23 4.17
N SER A 72 4.60 7.88 3.74
CA SER A 72 3.46 7.54 4.62
C SER A 72 3.07 8.60 5.67
N GLN A 73 3.25 9.88 5.34
CA GLN A 73 2.92 11.00 6.25
C GLN A 73 1.51 11.59 6.04
N GLN A 74 1.04 11.68 4.80
CA GLN A 74 -0.26 12.31 4.48
C GLN A 74 -1.18 11.38 3.67
N ARG A 75 -0.76 10.99 2.46
CA ARG A 75 -1.58 10.20 1.53
C ARG A 75 -1.90 8.79 2.06
N GLY A 76 -0.90 8.08 2.61
CA GLY A 76 -1.09 6.75 3.21
C GLY A 76 -2.14 6.73 4.34
N PRO A 77 -1.99 7.56 5.38
CA PRO A 77 -3.00 7.68 6.45
C PRO A 77 -4.38 8.14 5.96
N ALA A 78 -4.46 9.04 4.98
CA ALA A 78 -5.73 9.49 4.41
C ALA A 78 -6.46 8.34 3.69
N ALA A 79 -5.76 7.60 2.82
CA ALA A 79 -6.30 6.41 2.16
C ALA A 79 -6.78 5.38 3.19
N ALA A 80 -5.96 5.08 4.20
CA ALA A 80 -6.30 4.11 5.23
C ALA A 80 -7.54 4.50 6.05
N ARG A 81 -7.73 5.79 6.35
CA ARG A 81 -8.95 6.28 7.01
C ARG A 81 -10.19 6.07 6.15
N SER A 82 -10.11 6.41 4.87
CA SER A 82 -11.21 6.19 3.92
C SER A 82 -11.55 4.71 3.80
N LEU A 83 -10.55 3.85 3.64
CA LEU A 83 -10.72 2.40 3.60
C LEU A 83 -11.32 1.85 4.90
N CYS A 84 -10.94 2.36 6.07
CA CYS A 84 -11.52 1.93 7.35
C CYS A 84 -13.00 2.32 7.47
N ALA A 85 -13.40 3.44 6.87
CA ALA A 85 -14.80 3.87 6.84
C ALA A 85 -15.61 3.03 5.84
N ALA A 86 -15.05 2.74 4.68
CA ALA A 86 -15.69 1.92 3.64
C ALA A 86 -15.78 0.43 4.02
N PHE A 87 -14.76 -0.09 4.70
CA PHE A 87 -14.61 -1.50 5.04
C PHE A 87 -14.36 -1.72 6.54
N PRO A 88 -15.34 -1.46 7.41
CA PRO A 88 -15.15 -1.50 8.86
C PRO A 88 -14.76 -2.88 9.41
N GLN A 89 -15.00 -3.95 8.65
CA GLN A 89 -14.71 -5.33 9.05
C GLN A 89 -13.32 -5.82 8.60
N LYS A 90 -12.66 -5.09 7.69
CA LYS A 90 -11.40 -5.52 7.08
C LYS A 90 -10.19 -5.06 7.89
N ARG A 91 -9.09 -5.81 7.77
CA ARG A 91 -7.81 -5.42 8.37
C ARG A 91 -7.09 -4.48 7.41
N ILE A 92 -6.81 -3.27 7.89
CA ILE A 92 -6.15 -2.23 7.10
C ILE A 92 -4.83 -1.84 7.76
N TYR A 93 -3.77 -1.82 6.94
CA TYR A 93 -2.41 -1.53 7.38
C TYR A 93 -1.79 -0.40 6.57
N VAL A 94 -0.94 0.40 7.22
CA VAL A 94 -0.11 1.42 6.59
C VAL A 94 1.36 1.06 6.80
N VAL A 95 2.14 0.96 5.71
CA VAL A 95 3.59 0.75 5.83
C VAL A 95 4.25 2.05 6.26
N THR A 96 4.99 2.00 7.36
CA THR A 96 5.73 3.13 7.93
C THR A 96 6.94 3.43 7.06
N GLY A 97 7.25 4.72 6.87
CA GLY A 97 8.34 5.16 5.99
C GLY A 97 8.03 5.08 4.49
N GLY A 98 6.87 4.54 4.10
CA GLY A 98 6.38 4.58 2.72
C GLY A 98 7.28 3.85 1.74
N PHE A 99 7.28 4.31 0.49
CA PHE A 99 8.11 3.77 -0.58
C PHE A 99 9.61 3.90 -0.27
N THR A 100 10.05 4.93 0.45
CA THR A 100 11.46 5.06 0.84
C THR A 100 11.93 3.88 1.70
N ALA A 101 11.14 3.51 2.71
CA ALA A 101 11.46 2.36 3.55
C ALA A 101 11.30 1.02 2.79
N MET A 102 10.34 0.95 1.85
CA MET A 102 10.22 -0.19 0.95
C MET A 102 11.47 -0.34 0.08
N LEU A 103 11.99 0.75 -0.49
CA LEU A 103 13.18 0.75 -1.33
C LEU A 103 14.42 0.32 -0.56
N GLU A 104 14.62 0.85 0.66
CA GLU A 104 15.74 0.46 1.52
C GLU A 104 15.72 -1.04 1.86
N HIS A 105 14.53 -1.59 2.14
CA HIS A 105 14.41 -2.99 2.52
C HIS A 105 14.40 -3.96 1.32
N TYR A 106 13.63 -3.65 0.28
CA TYR A 106 13.34 -4.54 -0.84
C TYR A 106 14.19 -4.28 -2.09
N GLY A 107 14.84 -3.12 -2.18
CA GLY A 107 15.79 -2.80 -3.25
C GLY A 107 16.94 -3.81 -3.33
N PRO A 108 17.67 -4.08 -2.23
CA PRO A 108 18.73 -5.11 -2.20
C PRO A 108 18.24 -6.54 -2.51
N LEU A 109 16.93 -6.78 -2.36
CA LEU A 109 16.30 -8.08 -2.65
C LEU A 109 15.80 -8.19 -4.10
N GLY A 110 16.02 -7.17 -4.94
CA GLY A 110 15.57 -7.14 -6.32
C GLY A 110 14.04 -7.12 -6.48
N GLN A 111 13.30 -6.70 -5.46
CA GLN A 111 11.83 -6.69 -5.47
C GLN A 111 11.22 -5.33 -5.82
N ILE A 112 12.04 -4.37 -6.26
CA ILE A 112 11.61 -3.06 -6.73
C ILE A 112 11.77 -3.02 -8.25
N ILE A 113 10.66 -2.84 -8.96
CA ILE A 113 10.64 -2.70 -10.43
C ILE A 113 10.99 -1.25 -10.77
N GLY A 114 11.85 -1.06 -11.78
CA GLY A 114 12.27 0.29 -12.22
C GLY A 114 13.37 0.92 -11.35
N TYR A 115 13.83 0.21 -10.32
CA TYR A 115 15.03 0.59 -9.58
C TYR A 115 16.27 0.01 -10.28
N ALA A 116 17.16 0.88 -10.75
CA ALA A 116 18.49 0.49 -11.15
C ALA A 116 19.35 0.39 -9.89
N ALA A 117 19.55 -0.83 -9.39
CA ALA A 117 20.66 -1.09 -8.48
C ALA A 117 21.94 -0.98 -9.31
N GLU A 118 22.72 0.09 -9.12
CA GLU A 118 24.08 0.20 -9.66
C GLU A 118 24.98 -0.93 -9.15
#